data_AF-A0A2P2C3M5-F1
#
_entry.id   AF-A0A2P2C3M5-F1
#
_cell.length_a   1.000
_cell.length_b   1.000
_cell.length_c   1.000
_cell.angle_alpha   90.00
_cell.angle_beta   90.00
_cell.angle_gamma   90.00
#
_symmetry.space_group_name_H-M   'P 1'
#
loop_
_entity.id
_entity.type
_entity.pdbx_description
1 polymer ?
#
loop_
_entity_poly.entity_id
_entity_poly.type
_entity_poly.pdbx_seq_one_letter_code
_entity_poly.pdbx_strand_id
1 'polypeptide(L)'
;MTEIVVPPRSPGPPLHTHAFDEAFYLLEGELTFQIADSLITIGRGEVAFAPSNVAHALVNPSATPARYVFVCTPAGFEGHWARAAAHWAGLEPPDWARQPVPEVTVVGPRLAIPE
;
A
#
# COMPACT_ATOMS: atom_id res chain seq x y z
N MET A 1 -2.45 4.97 10.51
CA MET A 1 -2.36 3.49 10.61
C MET A 1 -3.69 2.90 10.16
N THR A 2 -3.69 1.92 9.26
CA THR A 2 -4.90 1.20 8.84
C THR A 2 -4.54 -0.23 8.45
N GLU A 3 -5.48 -1.17 8.55
CA GLU A 3 -5.30 -2.52 8.00
C GLU A 3 -5.77 -2.54 6.54
N ILE A 4 -5.02 -3.21 5.67
CA ILE A 4 -5.33 -3.35 4.25
C ILE A 4 -5.36 -4.82 3.86
N VAL A 5 -6.44 -5.22 3.18
CA VAL A 5 -6.58 -6.53 2.53
C VAL A 5 -6.25 -6.38 1.06
N VAL A 6 -5.27 -7.15 0.57
CA VAL A 6 -4.92 -7.23 -0.86
C VAL A 6 -5.51 -8.51 -1.42
N PRO A 7 -6.47 -8.44 -2.37
CA PRO A 7 -7.06 -9.62 -2.99
C PRO A 7 -6.03 -10.52 -3.69
N PRO A 8 -6.35 -11.80 -3.91
CA PRO A 8 -5.57 -12.67 -4.78
C PRO A 8 -5.33 -12.05 -6.16
N ARG A 9 -4.17 -12.34 -6.76
CA ARG A 9 -3.81 -11.88 -8.12
C ARG A 9 -4.09 -10.39 -8.33
N SER A 10 -3.70 -9.56 -7.37
CA SER A 10 -3.95 -8.12 -7.39
C SER A 10 -2.66 -7.35 -7.72
N PRO A 11 -2.66 -6.48 -8.74
CA PRO A 11 -1.45 -5.82 -9.24
C PRO A 11 -0.91 -4.71 -8.33
N GLY A 12 -1.57 -4.43 -7.19
CA GLY A 12 -1.23 -3.33 -6.28
C GLY A 12 -1.13 -1.96 -6.98
N PRO A 13 -0.58 -0.90 -6.36
CA PRO A 13 -0.38 0.41 -6.99
C PRO A 13 0.74 0.39 -8.06
N PRO A 14 0.74 1.33 -9.02
CA PRO A 14 1.88 1.50 -9.93
C PRO A 14 3.12 1.97 -9.14
N LEU A 15 4.31 1.86 -9.72
CA LEU A 15 5.53 2.42 -9.13
C LEU A 15 5.33 3.92 -8.89
N HIS A 16 5.44 4.31 -7.64
CA HIS A 16 5.15 5.67 -7.20
C HIS A 16 6.14 6.13 -6.13
N THR A 17 6.16 7.44 -5.89
CA THR A 17 6.95 8.07 -4.85
C THR A 17 6.17 9.19 -4.20
N HIS A 18 6.51 9.51 -2.95
CA HIS A 18 5.87 10.54 -2.15
C HIS A 18 6.82 11.02 -1.05
N ALA A 19 6.49 12.16 -0.44
CA ALA A 19 7.35 12.83 0.55
C ALA A 19 7.07 12.38 2.01
N PHE A 20 6.65 11.14 2.22
CA PHE A 20 6.42 10.55 3.55
C PHE A 20 6.95 9.11 3.60
N ASP A 21 7.23 8.58 4.78
CA ASP A 21 7.65 7.20 4.93
C ASP A 21 6.44 6.27 5.01
N GLU A 22 6.56 5.05 4.49
CA GLU A 22 5.58 3.97 4.63
C GLU A 22 6.20 2.71 5.23
N ALA A 23 5.49 2.09 6.18
CA ALA A 23 5.81 0.78 6.71
C ALA A 23 4.64 -0.18 6.51
N PHE A 24 4.97 -1.40 6.10
CA PHE A 24 4.03 -2.47 5.78
C PHE A 24 4.34 -3.68 6.66
N TYR A 25 3.57 -3.89 7.72
CA TYR A 25 3.72 -5.07 8.58
C TYR A 25 2.74 -6.16 8.16
N LEU A 26 3.24 -7.31 7.71
CA LEU A 26 2.42 -8.37 7.15
C LEU A 26 1.76 -9.20 8.26
N LEU A 27 0.43 -9.29 8.19
CA LEU A 27 -0.41 -10.08 9.10
C LEU A 27 -0.72 -11.47 8.55
N GLU A 28 -0.86 -11.58 7.23
CA GLU A 28 -1.29 -12.80 6.54
C GLU A 28 -0.84 -12.77 5.07
N GLY A 29 -0.57 -13.95 4.51
CA GLY A 29 -0.15 -14.10 3.12
C GLY A 29 1.28 -13.62 2.86
N GLU A 30 1.57 -13.35 1.60
CA GLU A 30 2.86 -12.85 1.11
C GLU A 30 2.62 -11.74 0.08
N LEU A 31 3.51 -10.74 0.08
CA LEU A 31 3.50 -9.65 -0.89
C LEU A 31 4.91 -9.45 -1.43
N THR A 32 5.00 -9.14 -2.73
CA THR A 32 6.25 -8.70 -3.35
C THR A 32 6.25 -7.19 -3.45
N PHE A 33 7.31 -6.56 -2.95
CA PHE A 33 7.56 -5.14 -3.00
C PHE A 33 8.72 -4.84 -3.95
N GLN A 34 8.59 -3.75 -4.68
CA GLN A 34 9.73 -3.04 -5.25
C GLN A 34 10.02 -1.84 -4.37
N ILE A 35 11.26 -1.70 -3.91
CA ILE A 35 11.74 -0.54 -3.15
C ILE A 35 13.08 -0.13 -3.76
N ALA A 36 13.10 1.06 -4.37
CA ALA A 36 14.16 1.48 -5.28
C ALA A 36 14.41 0.38 -6.34
N ASP A 37 15.63 -0.17 -6.38
CA ASP A 37 16.07 -1.21 -7.32
C ASP A 37 15.91 -2.64 -6.77
N SER A 38 15.41 -2.78 -5.53
CA SER A 38 15.28 -4.08 -4.87
C SER A 38 13.87 -4.64 -5.02
N LEU A 39 13.79 -5.92 -5.40
CA LEU A 39 12.56 -6.71 -5.30
C LEU A 39 12.67 -7.65 -4.10
N ILE A 40 11.71 -7.55 -3.18
CA ILE A 40 11.66 -8.37 -1.96
C ILE A 40 10.27 -8.96 -1.81
N THR A 41 10.19 -10.24 -1.47
CA THR A 41 8.94 -10.86 -1.04
C THR A 41 8.99 -11.03 0.46
N ILE A 42 7.94 -10.58 1.14
CA ILE A 42 7.80 -10.72 2.58
C ILE A 42 6.48 -11.39 2.94
N GLY A 43 6.51 -12.15 4.01
CA GLY A 43 5.37 -12.88 4.57
C GLY A 43 4.99 -12.41 5.97
N ARG A 44 4.10 -13.17 6.61
CA ARG A 44 3.57 -12.86 7.94
C ARG A 44 4.69 -12.63 8.99
N GLY A 45 4.58 -11.52 9.71
CA GLY A 45 5.48 -11.13 10.79
C GLY A 45 6.67 -10.27 10.32
N GLU A 46 6.83 -10.09 9.02
CA GLU A 46 7.89 -9.27 8.43
C GLU A 46 7.42 -7.85 8.11
N VAL A 47 8.38 -6.94 7.92
CA VAL A 47 8.14 -5.53 7.61
C VAL A 47 8.86 -5.16 6.31
N ALA A 48 8.14 -4.53 5.39
CA ALA A 48 8.73 -3.72 4.33
C ALA A 48 8.69 -2.25 4.75
N PHE A 49 9.74 -1.50 4.43
CA PHE A 49 9.83 -0.07 4.72
C PHE A 49 10.22 0.68 3.45
N ALA A 50 9.37 1.61 3.03
CA ALA A 50 9.61 2.49 1.91
C ALA A 50 9.89 3.91 2.43
N PRO A 51 11.15 4.37 2.36
CA PRO A 51 11.49 5.72 2.82
C PRO A 51 10.87 6.81 1.93
N SER A 52 10.69 7.99 2.51
CA SER A 52 10.30 9.21 1.80
C SER A 52 11.19 9.46 0.58
N ASN A 53 10.55 9.83 -0.53
CA ASN A 53 11.14 10.07 -1.85
C ASN A 53 11.82 8.85 -2.50
N VAL A 54 11.62 7.65 -1.97
CA VAL A 54 12.05 6.41 -2.63
C VAL A 54 10.89 5.83 -3.42
N ALA A 55 11.13 5.50 -4.69
CA ALA A 55 10.11 4.87 -5.52
C ALA A 55 9.81 3.46 -5.03
N HIS A 56 8.53 3.11 -4.92
CA HIS A 56 8.10 1.78 -4.50
C HIS A 56 6.76 1.35 -5.10
N ALA A 57 6.54 0.04 -5.09
CA ALA A 57 5.31 -0.62 -5.53
C ALA A 57 5.12 -1.91 -4.72
N LEU A 58 3.91 -2.47 -4.75
CA LEU A 58 3.64 -3.81 -4.23
C LEU A 58 2.73 -4.58 -5.18
N VAL A 59 2.76 -5.91 -5.09
CA VAL A 59 1.86 -6.82 -5.81
C VAL A 59 1.53 -8.01 -4.92
N ASN A 60 0.30 -8.50 -5.02
CA ASN A 60 -0.06 -9.83 -4.52
C ASN A 60 -0.13 -10.80 -5.72
N PRO A 61 0.96 -11.54 -6.02
CA PRO A 61 0.95 -12.51 -7.11
C PRO A 61 0.26 -13.80 -6.70
N SER A 62 -0.08 -14.01 -5.43
CA SER A 62 -0.58 -15.28 -4.90
C SER A 62 -2.05 -15.52 -5.21
N ALA A 63 -2.47 -16.79 -5.10
CA ALA A 63 -3.86 -17.22 -5.24
C ALA A 63 -4.70 -17.00 -3.97
N THR A 64 -4.07 -16.50 -2.91
CA THR A 64 -4.70 -16.20 -1.62
C THR A 64 -4.59 -14.71 -1.31
N PRO A 65 -5.51 -14.13 -0.52
CA PRO A 65 -5.38 -12.76 -0.07
C PRO A 65 -4.13 -12.58 0.81
N ALA A 66 -3.64 -11.35 0.86
CA ALA A 66 -2.65 -10.91 1.83
C ALA A 66 -3.21 -9.78 2.68
N ARG A 67 -2.71 -9.61 3.90
CA ARG A 67 -3.14 -8.56 4.83
C ARG A 67 -1.95 -7.92 5.48
N TYR A 68 -1.96 -6.60 5.58
CA TYR A 68 -0.91 -5.86 6.24
C TYR A 68 -1.45 -4.66 7.01
N VAL A 69 -0.70 -4.24 8.02
CA VAL A 69 -0.86 -2.93 8.66
C VAL A 69 -0.04 -1.92 7.87
N PHE A 70 -0.73 -0.92 7.36
CA PHE A 70 -0.16 0.27 6.76
C PHE A 70 0.08 1.34 7.82
N VAL A 71 1.30 1.87 7.86
CA VAL A 71 1.66 3.05 8.67
C VAL A 71 2.37 4.04 7.76
N CYS A 72 1.98 5.31 7.85
CA CYS A 72 2.71 6.40 7.21
C CYS A 72 3.16 7.44 8.24
N THR A 73 4.31 8.06 8.00
CA THR A 73 4.79 9.20 8.78
C THR A 73 5.42 10.27 7.86
N PRO A 74 5.02 11.55 7.95
CA PRO A 74 3.92 12.08 8.76
C PRO A 74 2.54 11.45 8.43
N ALA A 75 1.59 11.59 9.35
CA ALA A 75 0.22 11.11 9.14
C ALA A 75 -0.50 11.90 8.03
N GLY A 76 -1.59 11.34 7.51
CA GLY A 76 -2.50 12.01 6.58
C GLY A 76 -2.90 11.13 5.40
N PHE A 77 -2.02 10.24 4.95
CA PHE A 77 -2.33 9.38 3.80
C PHE A 77 -3.36 8.29 4.13
N GLU A 78 -3.52 7.91 5.41
CA GLU A 78 -4.59 7.01 5.84
C GLU A 78 -6.01 7.52 5.51
N GLY A 79 -6.18 8.83 5.33
CA GLY A 79 -7.43 9.43 4.82
C GLY A 79 -7.81 8.93 3.42
N HIS A 80 -6.83 8.62 2.57
CA HIS A 80 -7.08 8.02 1.26
C HIS A 80 -7.78 6.66 1.40
N TRP A 81 -7.27 5.79 2.27
CA TRP A 81 -7.83 4.47 2.51
C TRP A 81 -9.22 4.53 3.14
N ALA A 82 -9.44 5.44 4.10
CA ALA A 82 -10.76 5.64 4.69
C ALA A 82 -11.81 6.12 3.67
N ARG A 83 -11.42 7.01 2.74
CA ARG A 83 -12.30 7.42 1.63
C ARG A 83 -12.62 6.26 0.69
N ALA A 84 -11.61 5.48 0.31
CA ALA A 84 -11.80 4.32 -0.56
C ALA A 84 -12.74 3.28 0.07
N ALA A 85 -12.53 2.98 1.36
CA ALA A 85 -13.37 2.06 2.11
C ALA A 85 -14.83 2.55 2.21
N ALA A 86 -15.04 3.84 2.51
CA ALA A 86 -16.39 4.43 2.56
C ALA A 86 -17.08 4.36 1.19
N HIS A 87 -16.38 4.73 0.12
CA HIS A 87 -16.89 4.63 -1.25
C HIS A 87 -17.32 3.20 -1.61
N TRP A 88 -16.49 2.19 -1.33
CA TRP A 88 -16.84 0.79 -1.59
C TRP A 88 -18.01 0.28 -0.76
N ALA A 89 -18.23 0.85 0.43
CA ALA A 89 -19.36 0.53 1.29
C ALA A 89 -20.63 1.33 0.95
N GLY A 90 -20.59 2.28 0.01
CA GLY A 90 -21.69 3.20 -0.26
C GLY A 90 -21.98 4.16 0.90
N LEU A 91 -20.94 4.51 1.68
CA LEU A 91 -21.02 5.38 2.85
C LEU A 91 -20.27 6.68 2.60
N GLU A 92 -20.60 7.70 3.40
CA GLU A 92 -19.79 8.91 3.51
C GLU A 92 -18.49 8.64 4.29
N PRO A 93 -17.35 9.23 3.89
CA PRO A 93 -16.13 9.11 4.66
C PRO A 93 -16.25 9.87 6.00
N PRO A 94 -15.57 9.42 7.06
CA PRO A 94 -15.53 10.14 8.32
C PRO A 94 -14.89 11.53 8.14
N ASP A 95 -15.26 12.50 8.97
CA ASP A 95 -14.85 13.90 8.80
C ASP A 95 -13.33 14.11 8.79
N TRP A 96 -12.60 13.36 9.61
CA TRP A 96 -11.14 13.42 9.64
C TRP A 96 -10.52 13.01 8.30
N ALA A 97 -11.16 12.09 7.57
CA ALA A 97 -10.68 11.63 6.27
C ALA A 97 -10.97 12.64 5.17
N ARG A 98 -11.73 13.73 5.41
CA ARG A 98 -12.00 14.79 4.40
C ARG A 98 -10.87 15.81 4.27
N GLN A 99 -9.87 15.77 5.16
CA GLN A 99 -8.68 16.63 5.10
C GLN A 99 -7.78 16.30 3.89
N PRO A 100 -7.02 17.26 3.32
CA PRO A 100 -6.10 16.98 2.22
C PRO A 100 -5.17 15.80 2.53
N VAL A 101 -4.98 14.91 1.55
CA VAL A 101 -4.01 13.80 1.64
C VAL A 101 -2.70 14.22 0.97
N PRO A 102 -1.53 13.79 1.47
CA PRO A 102 -0.26 14.07 0.81
C PRO A 102 -0.24 13.58 -0.64
N GLU A 103 0.51 14.27 -1.49
CA GLU A 103 0.63 13.92 -2.91
C GLU A 103 1.41 12.63 -3.13
N VAL A 104 0.99 11.88 -4.15
CA VAL A 104 1.66 10.67 -4.63
C VAL A 104 1.91 10.82 -6.12
N THR A 105 3.16 10.65 -6.54
CA THR A 105 3.58 10.78 -7.94
C THR A 105 3.84 9.40 -8.52
N VAL A 106 3.16 9.05 -9.62
CA VAL A 106 3.44 7.83 -10.37
C VAL A 106 4.69 8.04 -11.23
N VAL A 107 5.66 7.15 -11.09
CA VAL A 107 6.97 7.23 -11.77
C VAL A 107 7.27 6.01 -12.64
N GLY A 108 6.38 5.02 -12.66
CA GLY A 108 6.55 3.84 -13.49
C GLY A 108 5.35 2.91 -13.51
N PRO A 109 5.48 1.73 -14.15
CA PRO A 109 4.41 0.76 -14.27
C PRO A 109 4.13 0.04 -12.94
N ARG A 110 3.04 -0.75 -12.91
CA ARG A 110 2.81 -1.73 -11.83
C ARG A 110 3.79 -2.88 -11.95
N LEU A 111 4.03 -3.57 -10.83
CA LEU A 111 4.66 -4.88 -10.86
C LEU A 111 3.77 -5.88 -11.61
N ALA A 112 4.40 -6.73 -12.41
CA ALA A 112 3.69 -7.79 -13.11
C ALA A 112 3.23 -8.86 -12.14
N ILE A 113 2.06 -9.45 -12.43
CA ILE A 113 1.65 -10.73 -11.82
C ILE A 113 2.19 -11.81 -12.75
N PRO A 114 3.10 -12.68 -12.28
CA PRO A 114 3.54 -13.83 -13.07
C PRO A 114 2.36 -14.73 -13.43
N GLU A 115 2.43 -15.37 -14.61
CA GLU A 115 1.39 -16.30 -15.09
C GLU A 115 1.12 -17.47 -14.12
#